data_AF-A0A7S1R871-F1
#
_entry.id   AF-A0A7S1R871-F1
#
_cell.length_a   1.000
_cell.length_b   1.000
_cell.length_c   1.000
_cell.angle_alpha   90.00
_cell.angle_beta   90.00
_cell.angle_gamma   90.00
#
_symmetry.space_group_name_H-M   'P 1'
#
loop_
_entity.id
_entity.type
_entity.pdbx_description
1 polymer ?
#
loop_
_entity_poly.entity_id
_entity_poly.type
_entity_poly.pdbx_seq_one_letter_code
_entity_poly.pdbx_strand_id
1 'polypeptide(L)'
;REAAAAAELSGEAPLQPSAEAAVARTEGEAAAVLRRSRGRWLVVRLSHRARGFLSRPLQHYVRLLSIFRLLQSLIDILPEDLLVLLLEPLISPLYRCTSAFGSAESSSLPDMQTLEQALNLRSGQRTEYLAQLARACSDALASKLQDGGLGSSYAQALAKVRRAVDRTRAERSQRRRLKPVTDPQAAARQKRVKNRRKQVGKRRKLDEMIFEKKGAKGSIRVKKSQSLV
;
A
#
# COMPACT_ATOMS: atom_id res chain seq x y z
N ARG A 1 60.60 -53.14 44.93
CA ARG A 1 60.77 -51.67 44.84
C ARG A 1 61.23 -51.38 43.43
N GLU A 2 60.30 -51.10 42.53
CA GLU A 2 60.47 -50.26 41.35
C GLU A 2 59.07 -50.03 40.76
N ALA A 3 58.84 -48.80 40.32
CA ALA A 3 57.58 -48.11 40.48
C ALA A 3 56.66 -48.20 39.27
N ALA A 4 55.37 -48.19 39.56
CA ALA A 4 54.27 -48.13 38.62
C ALA A 4 54.02 -46.70 38.09
N ALA A 5 53.52 -46.65 36.87
CA ALA A 5 52.43 -45.80 36.36
C ALA A 5 52.50 -44.26 36.53
N ALA A 6 52.70 -43.57 35.41
CA ALA A 6 52.05 -42.31 35.04
C ALA A 6 52.14 -42.21 33.50
N ALA A 7 51.11 -42.45 32.68
CA ALA A 7 49.80 -41.81 32.60
C ALA A 7 49.90 -40.28 32.55
N GLU A 8 49.89 -39.74 31.33
CA GLU A 8 48.96 -38.68 30.94
C GLU A 8 48.95 -38.53 29.40
N LEU A 9 47.93 -39.15 28.80
CA LEU A 9 47.50 -38.89 27.43
C LEU A 9 46.84 -37.51 27.39
N SER A 10 47.48 -36.55 26.73
CA SER A 10 46.87 -35.31 26.28
C SER A 10 45.91 -35.59 25.12
N GLY A 11 44.69 -36.02 25.48
CA GLY A 11 43.55 -36.05 24.58
C GLY A 11 42.96 -34.65 24.42
N GLU A 12 43.47 -33.87 23.46
CA GLU A 12 42.75 -32.69 22.94
C GLU A 12 41.47 -33.18 22.26
N ALA A 13 40.35 -33.10 22.98
CA ALA A 13 39.04 -33.27 22.40
C ALA A 13 38.80 -32.17 21.34
N PRO A 14 38.39 -32.51 20.11
CA PRO A 14 38.07 -31.50 19.11
C PRO A 14 36.87 -30.70 19.62
N LEU A 15 37.10 -29.42 19.90
CA LEU A 15 36.08 -28.42 20.18
C LEU A 15 35.04 -28.46 19.06
N GLN A 16 33.93 -29.18 19.31
CA GLN A 16 32.80 -29.18 18.40
C GLN A 16 32.29 -27.73 18.30
N PRO A 17 32.24 -27.13 17.10
CA PRO A 17 31.68 -25.80 16.95
C PRO A 17 30.21 -25.88 17.40
N SER A 18 29.89 -25.13 18.47
CA SER A 18 28.54 -25.07 19.04
C SER A 18 27.51 -24.86 17.92
N ALA A 19 26.48 -25.71 17.88
CA ALA A 19 25.47 -25.72 16.82
C ALA A 19 24.81 -24.34 16.63
N GLU A 20 24.73 -23.55 17.71
CA GLU A 20 24.23 -22.17 17.70
C GLU A 20 25.06 -21.23 16.81
N ALA A 21 26.38 -21.42 16.76
CA ALA A 21 27.26 -20.63 15.90
C ALA A 21 27.11 -20.98 14.41
N ALA A 22 26.68 -22.21 14.09
CA ALA A 22 26.39 -22.61 12.71
C ALA A 22 25.05 -22.03 12.23
N VAL A 23 24.03 -22.00 13.09
CA VAL A 23 22.70 -21.43 12.78
C VAL A 23 22.78 -19.91 12.57
N ALA A 24 23.49 -19.19 13.45
CA ALA A 24 23.68 -17.74 13.31
C ALA A 24 24.44 -17.34 12.03
N ARG A 25 25.37 -18.20 11.56
CA ARG A 25 26.06 -17.99 10.28
C ARG A 25 25.11 -18.13 9.09
N THR A 26 24.21 -19.11 9.13
CA THR A 26 23.23 -19.32 8.05
C THR A 26 22.17 -18.22 7.96
N GLU A 27 21.74 -17.65 9.09
CA GLU A 27 20.78 -16.54 9.11
C GLU A 27 21.37 -15.25 8.53
N GLY A 28 22.62 -14.93 8.89
CA GLY A 28 23.36 -13.79 8.33
C GLY A 28 23.60 -13.94 6.81
N GLU A 29 23.83 -15.16 6.34
CA GLU A 29 24.00 -15.46 4.92
C GLU A 29 22.69 -15.37 4.15
N ALA A 30 21.57 -15.89 4.68
CA ALA A 30 20.25 -15.76 4.08
C ALA A 30 19.82 -14.29 3.91
N ALA A 31 20.09 -13.45 4.92
CA ALA A 31 19.89 -12.01 4.85
C ALA A 31 20.75 -11.34 3.77
N ALA A 32 22.02 -11.75 3.63
CA ALA A 32 22.91 -11.24 2.60
C ALA A 32 22.47 -11.67 1.18
N VAL A 33 22.03 -12.92 1.03
CA VAL A 33 21.45 -13.45 -0.21
C VAL A 33 20.18 -12.69 -0.57
N LEU A 34 19.26 -12.44 0.38
CA LEU A 34 18.04 -11.68 0.13
C LEU A 34 18.35 -10.24 -0.32
N ARG A 35 19.36 -9.59 0.26
CA ARG A 35 19.79 -8.25 -0.16
C ARG A 35 20.23 -8.22 -1.63
N ARG A 36 20.82 -9.31 -2.12
CA ARG A 36 21.25 -9.49 -3.52
C ARG A 36 20.19 -10.18 -4.39
N SER A 37 19.08 -10.64 -3.81
CA SER A 37 18.12 -11.49 -4.50
C SER A 37 17.16 -10.70 -5.37
N ARG A 38 16.64 -11.40 -6.39
CA ARG A 38 15.54 -10.93 -7.23
C ARG A 38 14.25 -10.71 -6.43
N GLY A 39 14.09 -11.39 -5.29
CA GLY A 39 12.94 -11.26 -4.40
C GLY A 39 12.82 -9.85 -3.80
N ARG A 40 13.91 -9.34 -3.20
CA ARG A 40 13.94 -7.96 -2.71
C ARG A 40 13.66 -6.95 -3.82
N TRP A 41 14.29 -7.14 -4.98
CA TRP A 41 14.07 -6.27 -6.14
C TRP A 41 12.59 -6.25 -6.55
N LEU A 42 11.94 -7.42 -6.60
CA LEU A 42 10.53 -7.55 -6.93
C LEU A 42 9.65 -6.78 -5.93
N VAL A 43 9.85 -6.98 -4.63
CA VAL A 43 9.07 -6.28 -3.59
C VAL A 43 9.23 -4.77 -3.70
N VAL A 44 10.46 -4.28 -3.90
CA VAL A 44 10.72 -2.85 -4.10
C VAL A 44 10.04 -2.31 -5.37
N ARG A 45 10.08 -3.07 -6.47
CA ARG A 45 9.45 -2.68 -7.74
C ARG A 45 7.93 -2.66 -7.63
N LEU A 46 7.33 -3.69 -7.02
CA LEU A 46 5.88 -3.77 -6.78
C LEU A 46 5.42 -2.63 -5.85
N SER A 47 6.17 -2.36 -4.79
CA SER A 47 5.92 -1.22 -3.90
C SER A 47 5.92 0.12 -4.66
N HIS A 48 6.92 0.34 -5.52
CA HIS A 48 6.99 1.53 -6.35
C HIS A 48 5.80 1.63 -7.33
N ARG A 49 5.45 0.52 -8.00
CA ARG A 49 4.31 0.46 -8.93
C ARG A 49 2.97 0.70 -8.23
N ALA A 50 2.76 0.07 -7.07
CA ALA A 50 1.58 0.26 -6.24
C ALA A 50 1.38 1.73 -5.86
N ARG A 51 2.44 2.42 -5.41
CA ARG A 51 2.39 3.86 -5.12
C ARG A 51 1.96 4.70 -6.32
N GLY A 52 2.41 4.36 -7.53
CA GLY A 52 1.94 4.99 -8.77
C GLY A 52 0.46 4.72 -9.03
N PHE A 53 0.02 3.47 -8.85
CA PHE A 53 -1.37 3.06 -9.06
C PHE A 53 -2.36 3.69 -8.07
N LEU A 54 -1.93 3.98 -6.84
CA LEU A 54 -2.75 4.67 -5.84
C LEU A 54 -3.18 6.09 -6.25
N SER A 55 -2.55 6.69 -7.28
CA SER A 55 -3.01 7.96 -7.85
C SER A 55 -4.32 7.83 -8.64
N ARG A 56 -4.63 6.62 -9.14
CA ARG A 56 -5.84 6.28 -9.90
C ARG A 56 -6.32 4.88 -9.50
N PRO A 57 -6.78 4.70 -8.25
CA PRO A 57 -7.02 3.38 -7.68
C PRO A 57 -8.07 2.58 -8.48
N LEU A 58 -9.13 3.24 -8.96
CA LEU A 58 -10.20 2.59 -9.73
C LEU A 58 -9.74 2.02 -11.08
N GLN A 59 -8.80 2.69 -11.75
CA GLN A 59 -8.25 2.24 -13.05
C GLN A 59 -7.30 1.06 -12.87
N HIS A 60 -6.72 0.91 -11.69
CA HIS A 60 -5.71 -0.09 -11.37
C HIS A 60 -6.16 -1.01 -10.24
N TYR A 61 -7.47 -1.15 -10.05
CA TYR A 61 -8.06 -1.86 -8.92
C TYR A 61 -7.55 -3.30 -8.82
N VAL A 62 -7.69 -4.07 -9.90
CA VAL A 62 -7.22 -5.47 -9.96
C VAL A 62 -5.73 -5.57 -9.70
N ARG A 63 -4.94 -4.65 -10.27
CA ARG A 63 -3.47 -4.64 -10.08
C ARG A 63 -3.10 -4.37 -8.62
N LEU A 64 -3.75 -3.39 -7.99
CA LEU A 64 -3.53 -3.08 -6.57
C LEU A 64 -3.94 -4.27 -5.68
N LEU A 65 -5.09 -4.87 -5.98
CA LEU A 65 -5.60 -6.03 -5.25
C LEU A 65 -4.62 -7.21 -5.33
N SER A 66 -4.16 -7.55 -6.53
CA SER A 66 -3.17 -8.62 -6.73
C SER A 66 -1.85 -8.31 -6.04
N ILE A 67 -1.38 -7.06 -6.07
CA ILE A 67 -0.15 -6.67 -5.36
C ILE A 67 -0.33 -6.85 -3.85
N PHE A 68 -1.42 -6.36 -3.26
CA PHE A 68 -1.64 -6.50 -1.82
C PHE A 68 -1.82 -7.94 -1.38
N ARG A 69 -2.52 -8.77 -2.15
CA ARG A 69 -2.60 -10.22 -1.89
C ARG A 69 -1.23 -10.90 -1.98
N LEU A 70 -0.42 -10.56 -2.98
CA LEU A 70 0.94 -11.09 -3.08
C LEU A 70 1.81 -10.65 -1.90
N LEU A 71 1.70 -9.38 -1.46
CA LEU A 71 2.42 -8.90 -0.29
C LEU A 71 1.96 -9.64 0.98
N GLN A 72 0.66 -9.90 1.13
CA GLN A 72 0.13 -10.71 2.22
C GLN A 72 0.76 -12.10 2.23
N SER A 73 0.71 -12.82 1.11
CA SER A 73 1.30 -14.16 1.01
C SER A 73 2.81 -14.15 1.29
N LEU A 74 3.52 -13.10 0.88
CA LEU A 74 4.94 -12.95 1.22
C LEU A 74 5.16 -12.74 2.72
N ILE A 75 4.31 -11.97 3.40
CA ILE A 75 4.37 -11.78 4.85
C ILE A 75 4.14 -13.11 5.56
N ASP A 76 3.19 -13.91 5.10
CA ASP A 76 2.88 -15.20 5.70
C ASP A 76 4.04 -16.20 5.53
N ILE A 77 4.66 -16.23 4.36
CA ILE A 77 5.71 -17.22 4.00
C ILE A 77 7.10 -16.84 4.53
N LEU A 78 7.51 -15.57 4.51
CA LEU A 78 8.88 -15.19 4.87
C LEU A 78 9.11 -15.18 6.39
N PRO A 79 10.30 -15.61 6.87
CA PRO A 79 10.67 -15.46 8.27
C PRO A 79 10.88 -13.99 8.65
N GLU A 80 10.79 -13.71 9.94
CA GLU A 80 10.74 -12.38 10.54
C GLU A 80 12.01 -11.56 10.23
N ASP A 81 13.19 -12.18 10.31
CA ASP A 81 14.47 -11.51 10.05
C ASP A 81 14.58 -10.98 8.61
N LEU A 82 14.03 -11.74 7.67
CA LEU A 82 14.00 -11.37 6.26
C LEU A 82 12.95 -10.28 5.99
N LEU A 83 11.83 -10.30 6.73
CA LEU A 83 10.80 -9.26 6.65
C LEU A 83 11.33 -7.91 7.11
N VAL A 84 12.19 -7.86 8.13
CA VAL A 84 12.82 -6.60 8.61
C VAL A 84 13.52 -5.85 7.47
N LEU A 85 14.21 -6.58 6.58
CA LEU A 85 14.90 -6.00 5.42
C LEU A 85 13.96 -5.43 4.35
N LEU A 86 12.69 -5.83 4.38
CA LEU A 86 11.64 -5.48 3.42
C LEU A 86 10.56 -4.59 4.03
N LEU A 87 10.69 -4.15 5.29
CA LEU A 87 9.67 -3.37 5.99
C LEU A 87 9.27 -2.09 5.24
N GLU A 88 10.24 -1.28 4.85
CA GLU A 88 9.96 -0.01 4.16
C GLU A 88 9.18 -0.19 2.84
N PRO A 89 9.61 -1.07 1.90
CA PRO A 89 8.86 -1.28 0.68
C PRO A 89 7.52 -1.96 0.92
N LEU A 90 7.34 -2.79 1.95
CA LEU A 90 6.06 -3.39 2.31
C LEU A 90 5.09 -2.36 2.89
N ILE A 91 5.52 -1.61 3.91
CA ILE A 91 4.66 -0.66 4.66
C ILE A 91 4.27 0.55 3.80
N SER A 92 5.16 1.06 2.94
CA SER A 92 4.90 2.31 2.20
C SER A 92 3.61 2.32 1.36
N PRO A 93 3.33 1.33 0.50
CA PRO A 93 2.09 1.29 -0.26
C PRO A 93 0.87 1.01 0.62
N LEU A 94 0.99 0.18 1.66
CA LEU A 94 -0.09 -0.14 2.60
C LEU A 94 -0.53 1.11 3.36
N TYR A 95 0.43 1.82 3.98
CA TYR A 95 0.17 3.07 4.71
C TYR A 95 -0.43 4.16 3.82
N ARG A 96 0.01 4.27 2.56
CA ARG A 96 -0.56 5.24 1.61
C ARG A 96 -1.98 4.89 1.21
N CYS A 97 -2.29 3.59 1.08
CA CYS A 97 -3.65 3.11 0.80
C CYS A 97 -4.58 3.43 1.97
N THR A 98 -4.21 3.01 3.18
CA THR A 98 -5.01 3.24 4.39
C THR A 98 -5.16 4.71 4.72
N SER A 99 -4.11 5.52 4.59
CA SER A 99 -4.22 6.97 4.84
C SER A 99 -4.98 7.75 3.76
N ALA A 100 -5.18 7.18 2.57
CA ALA A 100 -5.91 7.83 1.49
C ALA A 100 -7.39 7.43 1.43
N PHE A 101 -7.69 6.18 1.80
CA PHE A 101 -9.01 5.57 1.61
C PHE A 101 -9.59 4.96 2.89
N GLY A 102 -8.84 4.93 3.99
CA GLY A 102 -9.34 4.49 5.28
C GLY A 102 -10.37 5.49 5.79
N SER A 103 -11.64 5.13 5.73
CA SER A 103 -12.69 5.84 6.45
C SER A 103 -12.59 5.50 7.94
N ALA A 104 -12.76 6.50 8.80
CA ALA A 104 -12.78 6.32 10.26
C ALA A 104 -14.12 5.75 10.75
N GLU A 105 -15.14 5.78 9.90
CA GLU A 105 -16.49 5.33 10.19
C GLU A 105 -16.62 3.83 9.86
N SER A 106 -17.25 3.09 10.78
CA SER A 106 -17.50 1.65 10.72
C SER A 106 -17.82 1.18 9.30
N SER A 107 -16.89 0.45 8.70
CA SER A 107 -17.00 -0.01 7.32
C SER A 107 -18.16 -1.01 7.19
N SER A 108 -19.21 -0.64 6.48
CA SER A 108 -20.33 -1.51 6.14
C SER A 108 -20.03 -2.38 4.90
N LEU A 109 -18.78 -2.81 4.74
CA LEU A 109 -18.42 -3.66 3.60
C LEU A 109 -18.84 -5.09 3.90
N PRO A 110 -19.45 -5.80 2.93
CA PRO A 110 -19.76 -7.21 3.11
C PRO A 110 -18.45 -8.01 3.20
N ASP A 111 -18.47 -9.15 3.88
CA ASP A 111 -17.32 -10.05 3.90
C ASP A 111 -17.06 -10.58 2.47
N MET A 112 -15.88 -10.27 1.93
CA MET A 112 -15.51 -10.52 0.53
C MET A 112 -14.46 -11.62 0.48
N GLN A 113 -14.87 -12.84 0.16
CA GLN A 113 -13.96 -13.99 0.09
C GLN A 113 -13.38 -14.17 -1.32
N THR A 114 -14.15 -13.84 -2.37
CA THR A 114 -13.73 -14.11 -3.76
C THR A 114 -13.35 -12.85 -4.54
N LEU A 115 -12.51 -13.03 -5.58
CA LEU A 115 -12.11 -11.94 -6.48
C LEU A 115 -13.30 -11.38 -7.26
N GLU A 116 -14.21 -12.25 -7.70
CA GLU A 116 -15.39 -11.88 -8.48
C GLU A 116 -16.34 -10.97 -7.68
N GLN A 117 -16.56 -11.29 -6.40
CA GLN A 117 -17.32 -10.45 -5.49
C GLN A 117 -16.69 -9.05 -5.37
N ALA A 118 -15.35 -9.00 -5.23
CA ALA A 118 -14.62 -7.74 -5.15
C ALA A 118 -14.71 -6.89 -6.44
N LEU A 119 -14.91 -7.51 -7.61
CA LEU A 119 -15.11 -6.81 -8.89
C LEU A 119 -16.53 -6.24 -9.01
N ASN A 120 -17.52 -6.85 -8.40
CA ASN A 120 -18.91 -6.40 -8.46
C ASN A 120 -19.21 -5.20 -7.53
N LEU A 121 -18.25 -4.79 -6.71
CA LEU A 121 -18.37 -3.64 -5.82
C LEU A 121 -18.53 -2.31 -6.58
N ARG A 122 -19.28 -1.38 -5.97
CA ARG A 122 -19.38 0.01 -6.43
C ARG A 122 -18.02 0.71 -6.29
N SER A 123 -17.81 1.80 -7.03
CA SER A 123 -16.53 2.52 -7.03
C SER A 123 -16.04 2.95 -5.63
N GLY A 124 -16.93 3.47 -4.78
CA GLY A 124 -16.57 3.84 -3.39
C GLY A 124 -16.17 2.61 -2.56
N GLN A 125 -16.97 1.54 -2.63
CA GLN A 125 -16.73 0.28 -1.94
C GLN A 125 -15.41 -0.38 -2.36
N ARG A 126 -15.04 -0.28 -3.64
CA ARG A 126 -13.74 -0.79 -4.13
C ARG A 126 -12.57 -0.10 -3.44
N THR A 127 -12.60 1.22 -3.26
CA THR A 127 -11.51 1.94 -2.58
C THR A 127 -11.46 1.63 -1.09
N GLU A 128 -12.62 1.47 -0.45
CA GLU A 128 -12.72 1.06 0.95
C GLU A 128 -12.18 -0.36 1.15
N TYR A 129 -12.52 -1.29 0.26
CA TYR A 129 -12.02 -2.67 0.31
C TYR A 129 -10.50 -2.75 0.14
N LEU A 130 -9.92 -1.94 -0.76
CA LEU A 130 -8.46 -1.82 -0.86
C LEU A 130 -7.82 -1.29 0.44
N ALA A 131 -8.51 -0.38 1.15
CA ALA A 131 -8.03 0.14 2.43
C ALA A 131 -8.08 -0.94 3.51
N GLN A 132 -9.18 -1.72 3.57
CA GLN A 132 -9.32 -2.85 4.50
C GLN A 132 -8.24 -3.90 4.26
N LEU A 133 -8.04 -4.31 3.01
CA LEU A 133 -6.99 -5.28 2.67
C LEU A 133 -5.60 -4.77 3.05
N ALA A 134 -5.32 -3.50 2.77
CA ALA A 134 -4.05 -2.89 3.14
C ALA A 134 -3.87 -2.80 4.67
N ARG A 135 -4.95 -2.58 5.42
CA ARG A 135 -4.96 -2.56 6.88
C ARG A 135 -4.72 -3.95 7.45
N ALA A 136 -5.48 -4.95 7.01
CA ALA A 136 -5.29 -6.35 7.40
C ALA A 136 -3.86 -6.81 7.14
N CYS A 137 -3.28 -6.43 6.01
CA CYS A 137 -1.90 -6.73 5.67
C CYS A 137 -0.88 -6.02 6.57
N SER A 138 -1.15 -4.76 6.92
CA SER A 138 -0.34 -4.01 7.88
C SER A 138 -0.40 -4.60 9.29
N ASP A 139 -1.58 -5.09 9.70
CA ASP A 139 -1.85 -5.66 11.01
C ASP A 139 -1.25 -7.07 11.13
N ALA A 140 -1.36 -7.90 10.08
CA ALA A 140 -0.70 -9.21 10.01
C ALA A 140 0.83 -9.09 10.09
N LEU A 141 1.41 -8.11 9.37
CA LEU A 141 2.85 -7.82 9.46
C LEU A 141 3.25 -7.34 10.86
N ALA A 142 2.40 -6.53 11.50
CA ALA A 142 2.66 -6.04 12.85
C ALA A 142 2.63 -7.18 13.88
N SER A 143 1.61 -8.05 13.82
CA SER A 143 1.48 -9.22 14.69
C SER A 143 2.68 -10.14 14.53
N LYS A 144 2.99 -10.56 13.29
CA LYS A 144 4.09 -11.49 13.03
C LYS A 144 5.44 -10.99 13.54
N LEU A 145 5.74 -9.69 13.36
CA LEU A 145 6.98 -9.11 13.89
C LEU A 145 6.93 -8.89 15.41
N GLN A 146 5.77 -8.65 15.99
CA GLN A 146 5.61 -8.56 17.44
C GLN A 146 5.84 -9.93 18.08
N ASP A 147 5.28 -10.99 17.50
CA ASP A 147 5.44 -12.38 17.94
C ASP A 147 6.91 -12.82 17.84
N GLY A 148 7.64 -12.36 16.81
CA GLY A 148 9.08 -12.56 16.68
C GLY A 148 9.97 -11.61 17.51
N GLY A 149 9.41 -10.77 18.39
CA GLY A 149 10.20 -9.82 19.20
C GLY A 149 10.80 -8.62 18.44
N LEU A 150 10.46 -8.46 17.16
CA LEU A 150 10.93 -7.41 16.25
C LEU A 150 9.91 -6.26 16.07
N GLY A 151 8.95 -6.13 16.99
CA GLY A 151 7.92 -5.08 16.96
C GLY A 151 8.48 -3.64 16.98
N SER A 152 9.64 -3.43 17.62
CA SER A 152 10.34 -2.15 17.62
C SER A 152 10.82 -1.75 16.23
N SER A 153 11.36 -2.70 15.46
CA SER A 153 11.78 -2.52 14.06
C SER A 153 10.60 -2.13 13.16
N TYR A 154 9.44 -2.77 13.35
CA TYR A 154 8.20 -2.40 12.66
C TYR A 154 7.77 -0.97 12.99
N ALA A 155 7.72 -0.60 14.28
CA ALA A 155 7.32 0.74 14.71
C ALA A 155 8.26 1.83 14.16
N GLN A 156 9.58 1.57 14.16
CA GLN A 156 10.58 2.48 13.58
C GLN A 156 10.39 2.63 12.06
N ALA A 157 10.21 1.53 11.33
CA ALA A 157 9.98 1.57 9.89
C ALA A 157 8.68 2.32 9.55
N LEU A 158 7.60 2.07 10.30
CA LEU A 158 6.33 2.77 10.15
C LEU A 158 6.48 4.28 10.41
N ALA A 159 7.18 4.66 11.48
CA ALA A 159 7.47 6.08 11.77
C ALA A 159 8.28 6.73 10.65
N LYS A 160 9.29 6.04 10.11
CA LYS A 160 10.08 6.51 8.96
C LYS A 160 9.22 6.71 7.72
N VAL A 161 8.34 5.76 7.40
CA VAL A 161 7.39 5.88 6.28
C VAL A 161 6.43 7.05 6.48
N ARG A 162 5.85 7.21 7.68
CA ARG A 162 4.97 8.34 8.02
C ARG A 162 5.67 9.68 7.78
N ARG A 163 6.86 9.86 8.37
CA ARG A 163 7.68 11.07 8.19
C ARG A 163 7.99 11.33 6.73
N ALA A 164 8.36 10.31 5.96
CA ALA A 164 8.65 10.47 4.53
C ALA A 164 7.41 10.90 3.72
N VAL A 165 6.24 10.32 4.03
CA VAL A 165 4.96 10.68 3.39
C VAL A 165 4.57 12.12 3.72
N ASP A 166 4.67 12.51 4.99
CA ASP A 166 4.29 13.85 5.45
C ASP A 166 5.25 14.92 4.94
N ARG A 167 6.55 14.64 4.91
CA ARG A 167 7.54 15.50 4.25
C ARG A 167 7.18 15.70 2.77
N THR A 168 6.88 14.63 2.05
CA THR A 168 6.46 14.73 0.63
C THR A 168 5.15 15.51 0.46
N ARG A 169 4.22 15.44 1.43
CA ARG A 169 2.98 16.24 1.43
C ARG A 169 3.28 17.72 1.68
N ALA A 170 4.12 18.02 2.67
CA ALA A 170 4.55 19.37 3.01
C ALA A 170 5.29 20.04 1.84
N GLU A 171 6.27 19.36 1.24
CA GLU A 171 7.01 19.85 0.07
C GLU A 171 6.08 20.13 -1.11
N ARG A 172 5.10 19.26 -1.38
CA ARG A 172 4.08 19.52 -2.43
C ARG A 172 3.20 20.72 -2.09
N SER A 173 2.85 20.92 -0.83
CA SER A 173 2.08 22.08 -0.38
C SER A 173 2.88 23.37 -0.56
N GLN A 174 4.14 23.39 -0.11
CA GLN A 174 5.05 24.53 -0.25
C GLN A 174 5.31 24.87 -1.73
N ARG A 175 5.64 23.87 -2.57
CA ARG A 175 5.80 24.08 -4.02
C ARG A 175 4.55 24.67 -4.66
N ARG A 176 3.36 24.25 -4.24
CA ARG A 176 2.09 24.84 -4.72
C ARG A 176 1.88 26.28 -4.25
N ARG A 177 2.30 26.63 -3.03
CA ARG A 177 2.23 27.99 -2.48
C ARG A 177 3.20 28.94 -3.18
N LEU A 178 4.40 28.48 -3.50
CA LEU A 178 5.43 29.28 -4.18
C LEU A 178 5.19 29.41 -5.68
N LYS A 179 4.45 28.47 -6.29
CA LYS A 179 4.20 28.44 -7.74
C LYS A 179 3.70 29.77 -8.36
N PRO A 180 2.76 30.52 -7.75
CA PRO A 180 2.33 31.81 -8.29
C PRO A 180 3.44 32.86 -8.38
N VAL A 181 4.45 32.76 -7.51
CA VAL A 181 5.60 33.67 -7.48
C VAL A 181 6.68 33.18 -8.44
N THR A 182 7.00 31.88 -8.44
CA THR A 182 8.06 31.31 -9.29
C THR A 182 7.66 31.19 -10.76
N ASP A 183 6.38 30.94 -11.04
CA ASP A 183 5.82 30.79 -12.40
C ASP A 183 4.34 31.27 -12.43
N PRO A 184 4.13 32.59 -12.55
CA PRO A 184 2.80 33.19 -12.51
C PRO A 184 1.92 32.73 -13.67
N GLN A 185 2.50 32.49 -14.85
CA GLN A 185 1.74 32.10 -16.05
C GLN A 185 1.16 30.68 -15.90
N ALA A 186 1.95 29.71 -15.43
CA ALA A 186 1.43 28.38 -15.18
C ALA A 186 0.40 28.36 -14.04
N ALA A 187 0.59 29.16 -12.99
CA ALA A 187 -0.39 29.30 -11.91
C ALA A 187 -1.72 29.88 -12.42
N ALA A 188 -1.68 30.92 -13.27
CA ALA A 188 -2.87 31.51 -13.89
C ALA A 188 -3.60 30.51 -14.81
N ARG A 189 -2.87 29.76 -15.64
CA ARG A 189 -3.45 28.68 -16.48
C ARG A 189 -4.15 27.63 -15.63
N GLN A 190 -3.52 27.18 -14.53
CA GLN A 190 -4.13 26.23 -13.60
C GLN A 190 -5.39 26.80 -12.93
N LYS A 191 -5.38 28.07 -12.52
CA LYS A 191 -6.56 28.76 -11.95
C LYS A 191 -7.72 28.79 -12.95
N ARG A 192 -7.45 29.13 -14.23
CA ARG A 192 -8.45 29.11 -15.31
C ARG A 192 -9.05 27.72 -15.52
N VAL A 193 -8.22 26.68 -15.60
CA VAL A 193 -8.68 25.28 -15.74
C VAL A 193 -9.53 24.85 -14.54
N LYS A 194 -9.12 25.21 -13.31
CA LYS A 194 -9.88 24.90 -12.08
C LYS A 194 -11.25 25.58 -12.08
N ASN A 195 -11.32 26.85 -12.48
CA ASN A 195 -12.58 27.58 -12.58
C ASN A 195 -13.51 26.97 -13.64
N ARG A 196 -12.97 26.61 -14.82
CA ARG A 196 -13.74 25.92 -15.87
C ARG A 196 -14.32 24.60 -15.37
N ARG A 197 -13.53 23.78 -14.67
CA ARG A 197 -14.01 22.51 -14.07
C ARG A 197 -15.10 22.75 -13.02
N LYS A 198 -14.96 23.79 -12.18
CA LYS A 198 -15.99 24.16 -11.20
C LYS A 198 -17.30 24.56 -11.87
N GLN A 199 -17.25 25.36 -12.93
CA GLN A 199 -18.45 25.75 -13.69
C GLN A 199 -19.14 24.54 -14.32
N VAL A 200 -18.39 23.64 -14.96
CA VAL A 200 -18.94 22.39 -15.52
C VAL A 200 -19.58 21.53 -14.43
N GLY A 201 -18.92 21.38 -13.28
CA GLY A 201 -19.46 20.64 -12.15
C GLY A 201 -20.75 21.24 -11.59
N LYS A 202 -20.82 22.58 -11.46
CA LYS A 202 -22.06 23.27 -11.05
C LYS A 202 -23.19 23.02 -12.05
N ARG A 203 -22.90 23.11 -13.36
CA ARG A 203 -23.89 22.85 -14.41
C ARG A 203 -24.43 21.42 -14.33
N ARG A 204 -23.56 20.41 -14.20
CA ARG A 204 -23.99 19.00 -14.04
C ARG A 204 -24.89 18.79 -12.83
N LYS A 205 -24.54 19.35 -11.67
CA LYS A 205 -25.38 19.25 -10.46
C LYS A 205 -26.74 19.93 -10.64
N LEU A 206 -26.78 21.07 -11.32
CA LEU A 206 -28.06 21.72 -11.66
C LEU A 206 -28.89 20.84 -12.61
N ASP A 207 -28.25 20.24 -13.62
CA ASP A 207 -28.93 19.33 -14.55
C ASP A 207 -29.47 18.08 -13.83
N GLU A 208 -28.70 17.50 -12.91
CA GLU A 208 -29.12 16.37 -12.04
C GLU A 208 -30.29 16.77 -11.15
N MET A 209 -30.22 17.91 -10.44
CA MET A 209 -31.33 18.40 -9.61
C MET A 209 -32.58 18.73 -10.42
N ILE A 210 -32.45 19.26 -11.64
CA ILE A 210 -33.58 19.50 -12.54
C ILE A 210 -34.21 18.16 -12.93
N PHE A 211 -33.39 17.15 -13.25
CA PHE A 211 -33.87 15.82 -13.62
C PHE A 211 -34.62 15.14 -12.46
N GLU A 212 -34.09 15.24 -11.23
CA GLU A 212 -34.70 14.71 -10.01
C GLU A 212 -35.99 15.44 -9.63
N LYS A 213 -35.99 16.79 -9.66
CA LYS A 213 -37.15 17.60 -9.21
C LYS A 213 -38.27 17.69 -10.24
N LYS A 214 -37.97 17.69 -11.54
CA LYS A 214 -38.97 17.82 -12.60
C LYS A 214 -39.36 16.50 -13.26
N GLY A 215 -38.80 15.37 -12.83
CA GLY A 215 -39.15 14.05 -13.32
C GLY A 215 -38.99 13.93 -14.83
N ALA A 216 -37.75 13.68 -15.29
CA ALA A 216 -37.38 13.47 -16.70
C ALA A 216 -37.80 14.60 -17.65
N LYS A 217 -36.81 15.20 -18.35
CA LYS A 217 -37.04 16.09 -19.51
C LYS A 217 -38.23 15.57 -20.32
N GLY A 218 -39.33 16.32 -20.30
CA GLY A 218 -40.60 15.87 -20.81
C GLY A 218 -40.46 15.28 -22.21
N SER A 219 -41.20 14.20 -22.43
CA SER A 219 -42.08 14.05 -23.58
C SER A 219 -42.41 15.41 -24.20
N ILE A 220 -41.53 15.90 -25.07
CA ILE A 220 -41.94 16.88 -26.07
C ILE A 220 -42.67 16.02 -27.08
N ARG A 221 -43.96 15.83 -26.81
CA ARG A 221 -44.93 15.25 -27.74
C ARG A 221 -44.86 16.11 -28.99
N VAL A 222 -44.09 15.67 -29.98
CA VAL A 222 -44.06 16.26 -31.32
C VAL A 222 -45.50 16.20 -31.82
N LYS A 223 -46.19 17.34 -31.83
CA LYS A 223 -47.48 17.45 -32.52
C LYS A 223 -47.17 17.20 -33.99
N LYS A 224 -47.52 16.01 -34.50
CA LYS A 224 -47.70 15.78 -35.93
C LYS A 224 -48.72 16.81 -36.40
N SER A 225 -48.27 17.82 -37.12
CA SER A 225 -49.13 18.65 -37.95
C SER A 225 -49.76 17.73 -38.99
N GLN A 226 -51.05 17.43 -38.84
CA GLN A 226 -51.87 16.91 -39.93
C GLN A 226 -51.91 18.01 -41.01
N SER A 227 -51.23 17.76 -42.12
CA SER A 227 -51.55 18.41 -43.39
C SER A 227 -52.90 17.86 -43.86
N LEU A 228 -53.94 18.70 -43.83
CA LEU A 228 -55.18 18.47 -44.56
C LEU A 228 -54.87 18.67 -46.06
N VAL A 229 -55.12 17.63 -46.85
CA VAL A 229 -55.41 17.69 -48.29
C VAL A 229 -56.89 17.36 -48.44
#